data_AF-A0A8J4H1J7-F1
#
_entry.id   AF-A0A8J4H1J7-F1
#
_cell.length_a   1.000
_cell.length_b   1.000
_cell.length_c   1.000
_cell.angle_alpha   90.00
_cell.angle_beta   90.00
_cell.angle_gamma   90.00
#
_symmetry.space_group_name_H-M   'P 1'
#
loop_
_entity.id
_entity.type
_entity.pdbx_description
1 polymer ?
#
loop_
_entity_poly.entity_id
_entity_poly.type
_entity_poly.pdbx_seq_one_letter_code
_entity_poly.pdbx_strand_id
1 'polypeptide(L)'
;IYCNRLPVYYKQRDHRFYSPAAYAVASVVMRLPEVVVQSVSYSVMVYFSVGFTMEGGRFLLFLLNMLLAGLNSVTTFTLLSSVMRNESATQGIGAVFLMVSTLVC
;
A
#
# COMPACT_ATOMS: atom_id res chain seq x y z
N ILE A 1 -1.89 12.41 -0.28
CA ILE A 1 -1.45 11.92 -1.63
C ILE A 1 -2.60 11.25 -2.37
N TYR A 2 -3.26 10.26 -1.75
CA TYR A 2 -4.35 9.54 -2.40
C TYR A 2 -5.51 10.45 -2.78
N CYS A 3 -5.96 11.34 -1.88
CA CYS A 3 -7.05 12.29 -2.13
C CYS A 3 -6.68 13.37 -3.17
N ASN A 4 -5.45 13.87 -3.15
CA ASN A 4 -4.96 14.87 -4.11
C ASN A 4 -4.95 14.41 -5.58
N ARG A 5 -4.98 13.09 -5.86
CA ARG A 5 -5.01 12.57 -7.24
C ARG A 5 -6.42 12.53 -7.84
N LEU A 6 -7.47 12.53 -7.01
CA LEU A 6 -8.85 12.49 -7.48
C LEU A 6 -9.25 13.68 -8.38
N PRO A 7 -8.97 14.96 -8.07
CA PRO A 7 -9.42 16.08 -8.93
C PRO A 7 -8.87 16.03 -10.35
N VAL A 8 -7.62 15.58 -10.51
CA VAL A 8 -6.99 15.38 -11.83
C VAL A 8 -7.69 14.24 -12.57
N TYR A 9 -7.98 13.14 -11.87
CA TYR A 9 -8.70 12.00 -12.44
C TYR A 9 -10.12 12.38 -12.91
N TYR A 10 -10.88 13.16 -12.12
CA TYR A 10 -12.21 13.63 -12.54
C TYR A 10 -12.13 14.51 -13.78
N LYS A 11 -11.15 15.42 -13.86
CA LYS A 11 -10.94 16.27 -15.04
C LYS A 11 -10.59 15.47 -16.29
N GLN A 12 -9.75 14.43 -16.16
CA GLN A 12 -9.39 13.55 -17.28
C GLN A 12 -10.54 12.63 -17.71
N ARG A 13 -11.37 12.19 -16.76
CA ARG A 13 -12.57 11.38 -17.02
C ARG A 13 -13.62 12.14 -17.81
N ASP A 14 -13.82 13.43 -17.53
CA ASP A 14 -14.78 14.28 -18.25
C ASP A 14 -14.41 14.43 -19.74
N HIS A 15 -13.12 14.39 -20.06
CA HIS A 15 -12.63 14.37 -21.43
C HIS A 15 -12.52 12.96 -22.06
N ARG A 16 -12.95 11.89 -21.35
CA ARG A 16 -12.96 10.48 -21.78
C ARG A 16 -11.63 9.95 -22.36
N PHE A 17 -10.48 10.49 -21.95
CA PHE A 17 -9.19 10.10 -22.52
C PHE A 17 -8.73 8.67 -22.15
N TYR A 18 -9.09 8.17 -20.96
CA TYR A 18 -8.62 6.87 -20.46
C TYR A 18 -9.74 6.08 -19.79
N SER A 19 -9.70 4.75 -19.90
CA SER A 19 -10.58 3.88 -19.14
C SER A 19 -10.21 3.91 -17.65
N PRO A 20 -11.19 3.83 -16.72
CA PRO A 20 -10.93 3.81 -15.28
C PRO A 20 -9.99 2.66 -14.86
N ALA A 21 -10.06 1.54 -15.56
CA ALA A 21 -9.19 0.38 -15.35
C ALA A 21 -7.72 0.68 -15.70
N ALA A 22 -7.46 1.37 -16.82
CA ALA A 22 -6.09 1.72 -17.22
C ALA A 22 -5.41 2.65 -16.20
N TYR A 23 -6.16 3.59 -15.63
CA TYR A 23 -5.64 4.48 -14.58
C TYR A 23 -5.34 3.71 -13.27
N ALA A 24 -6.22 2.78 -12.88
CA ALA A 24 -6.00 1.95 -11.71
C ALA A 24 -4.74 1.09 -11.87
N VAL A 25 -4.57 0.43 -13.02
CA VAL A 25 -3.38 -0.41 -13.30
C VAL A 25 -2.10 0.42 -13.27
N ALA A 26 -2.08 1.59 -13.93
CA ALA A 26 -0.91 2.47 -13.89
C ALA A 26 -0.55 2.90 -12.47
N SER A 27 -1.55 3.21 -11.64
CA SER A 27 -1.32 3.60 -10.25
C SER A 27 -0.75 2.47 -9.39
N VAL A 28 -1.18 1.23 -9.62
CA VAL A 28 -0.68 0.04 -8.88
C VAL A 28 0.73 -0.29 -9.32
N VAL A 29 1.04 -0.23 -10.62
CA VAL A 29 2.38 -0.48 -11.17
C VAL A 29 3.40 0.50 -10.61
N MET A 30 3.04 1.77 -10.42
CA MET A 30 3.95 2.76 -9.81
C MET A 30 4.21 2.50 -8.32
N ARG A 31 3.25 1.93 -7.60
CA ARG A 31 3.35 1.67 -6.15
C ARG A 31 4.06 0.37 -5.83
N LEU A 32 3.97 -0.62 -6.72
CA LEU A 32 4.61 -1.92 -6.55
C LEU A 32 6.12 -1.83 -6.23
N PRO A 33 6.95 -1.06 -6.97
CA PRO A 33 8.38 -0.96 -6.68
C PRO A 33 8.66 -0.28 -5.34
N GLU A 34 7.87 0.73 -4.95
CA GLU A 34 8.05 1.41 -3.66
C GLU A 34 7.85 0.44 -2.49
N VAL A 35 6.77 -0.34 -2.52
CA VAL A 35 6.47 -1.33 -1.47
C VAL A 35 7.54 -2.42 -1.43
N VAL A 36 8.03 -2.87 -2.58
CA VAL A 36 9.09 -3.90 -2.64
C VAL A 36 10.39 -3.40 -2.02
N VAL A 37 10.85 -2.20 -2.36
CA VAL A 37 12.08 -1.62 -1.81
C VAL A 37 11.94 -1.39 -0.30
N GLN A 38 10.78 -0.91 0.15
CA GLN A 38 10.53 -0.68 1.57
C GLN A 38 10.50 -1.99 2.36
N SER A 39 9.78 -3.02 1.87
CA SER A 39 9.71 -4.31 2.55
C SER A 39 11.08 -5.01 2.58
N VAL A 40 11.85 -4.98 1.49
CA VAL A 40 13.20 -5.59 1.46
C VAL A 40 14.13 -4.88 2.44
N SER A 41 14.19 -3.55 2.41
CA SER A 41 15.07 -2.79 3.29
C SER A 41 14.72 -2.98 4.77
N TYR A 42 13.44 -2.98 5.12
CA TYR A 42 12.98 -3.24 6.48
C TYR A 42 13.24 -4.69 6.92
N SER A 43 12.94 -5.67 6.05
CA SER A 43 13.17 -7.08 6.37
C SER A 43 14.65 -7.37 6.62
N VAL A 44 15.55 -6.78 5.83
CA VAL A 44 17.00 -6.87 6.04
C VAL A 44 17.39 -6.27 7.41
N MET A 45 16.94 -5.05 7.70
CA MET A 45 17.27 -4.38 8.96
C MET A 45 16.82 -5.16 10.20
N VAL A 46 15.57 -5.64 10.21
CA VAL A 46 15.00 -6.34 11.38
C VAL A 46 15.56 -7.75 11.52
N TYR A 47 15.75 -8.46 10.41
CA TYR A 47 16.22 -9.83 10.47
C TYR A 47 17.65 -9.92 11.01
N PHE A 48 18.52 -8.97 10.64
CA PHE A 48 19.87 -8.87 11.18
C PHE A 48 19.92 -8.37 12.63
N SER A 49 18.99 -7.51 13.06
CA SER A 49 18.99 -6.97 14.43
C SER A 49 18.47 -7.95 15.48
N VAL A 50 17.54 -8.83 15.10
CA VAL A 50 16.94 -9.82 16.02
C VAL A 50 17.81 -11.08 16.16
N GLY A 51 18.75 -11.32 15.23
CA GLY A 51 19.64 -12.50 15.29
C GLY A 51 18.94 -13.81 14.95
N PHE A 52 18.01 -13.79 13.99
CA PHE A 52 17.29 -14.99 13.55
C PHE A 52 18.21 -16.04 12.90
N THR A 53 17.76 -17.31 12.90
CA THR A 53 18.47 -18.42 12.24
C THR A 53 18.50 -18.21 10.73
N MET A 54 19.70 -18.25 10.12
CA MET A 54 19.98 -18.02 8.69
C MET A 54 19.47 -19.14 7.78
N GLU A 55 18.20 -19.51 7.90
CA GLU A 55 17.55 -20.50 7.07
C GLU A 55 16.74 -19.77 5.99
N GLY A 56 17.18 -19.89 4.72
CA GLY A 56 16.64 -19.10 3.61
C GLY A 56 15.11 -19.21 3.43
N GLY A 57 14.53 -20.37 3.76
CA GLY A 57 13.07 -20.55 3.70
C GLY A 57 12.31 -19.67 4.68
N ARG A 58 12.83 -19.48 5.90
CA ARG A 58 12.20 -18.65 6.94
C ARG A 58 12.33 -17.16 6.65
N PHE A 59 13.46 -16.75 6.06
CA PHE A 59 13.65 -15.38 5.59
C PHE A 59 12.67 -15.02 4.46
N LEU A 60 12.44 -15.92 3.51
CA LEU A 60 11.49 -15.70 2.41
C LEU A 60 10.05 -15.56 2.92
N LEU A 61 9.64 -16.36 3.90
CA LEU A 61 8.32 -16.24 4.52
C LEU A 61 8.16 -14.91 5.26
N PHE A 62 9.19 -14.45 5.99
CA PHE A 62 9.18 -13.16 6.65
C PHE A 62 9.09 -11.99 5.66
N LEU A 63 9.87 -12.06 4.58
CA LEU A 63 9.85 -11.07 3.51
C LEU A 63 8.50 -11.04 2.78
N LEU A 64 7.91 -12.22 2.51
CA LEU A 64 6.59 -12.33 1.89
C LEU A 64 5.49 -11.77 2.81
N ASN A 65 5.56 -12.02 4.12
CA ASN A 65 4.64 -11.44 5.09
C ASN A 65 4.74 -9.91 5.11
N MET A 66 5.96 -9.37 5.12
CA MET A 66 6.19 -7.92 5.09
C MET A 66 5.70 -7.26 3.78
N LEU A 67 5.84 -7.95 2.64
CA LEU A 67 5.30 -7.50 1.36
C LEU A 67 3.77 -7.48 1.34
N LEU A 68 3.14 -8.56 1.83
CA LEU A 68 1.68 -8.65 1.92
C LEU A 68 1.12 -7.58 2.86
N ALA A 69 1.74 -7.36 4.02
CA ALA A 69 1.35 -6.29 4.94
C ALA A 69 1.45 -4.90 4.29
N GLY A 70 2.54 -4.64 3.56
CA GLY A 70 2.72 -3.42 2.77
C GLY A 70 1.62 -3.22 1.72
N LEU A 71 1.28 -4.27 0.97
CA LEU A 71 0.25 -4.21 -0.06
C LEU A 71 -1.16 -3.98 0.54
N ASN A 72 -1.49 -4.66 1.63
CA ASN A 72 -2.73 -4.47 2.38
C ASN A 72 -2.90 -3.03 2.88
N SER A 73 -1.80 -2.39 3.29
CA SER A 73 -1.85 -1.00 3.72
C SER A 73 -2.24 -0.05 2.58
N VAL A 74 -1.65 -0.25 1.40
CA VAL A 74 -1.88 0.58 0.21
C VAL A 74 -3.30 0.41 -0.32
N THR A 75 -3.83 -0.82 -0.35
CA THR A 75 -5.19 -1.09 -0.82
C THR A 75 -6.23 -0.47 0.11
N THR A 76 -6.07 -0.61 1.41
CA THR A 76 -6.95 -0.01 2.43
C THR A 76 -7.04 1.51 2.27
N PHE A 77 -5.88 2.19 2.15
CA PHE A 77 -5.89 3.64 1.96
C PHE A 77 -6.50 4.06 0.63
N THR A 78 -6.32 3.28 -0.44
CA THR A 78 -6.90 3.56 -1.76
C THR A 78 -8.42 3.39 -1.74
N LEU A 79 -8.90 2.31 -1.10
CA LEU A 79 -10.32 2.07 -0.89
C LEU A 79 -10.94 3.19 -0.07
N LEU A 80 -10.34 3.55 1.06
CA LEU A 80 -10.87 4.61 1.91
C LEU A 80 -10.86 5.98 1.22
N SER A 81 -9.83 6.30 0.44
CA SER A 81 -9.76 7.54 -0.34
C SER A 81 -10.81 7.61 -1.47
N SER A 82 -11.30 6.46 -1.95
CA SER A 82 -12.39 6.42 -2.92
C SER A 82 -13.75 6.70 -2.28
N VAL A 83 -13.92 6.34 -1.00
CA VAL A 83 -15.14 6.58 -0.21
C VAL A 83 -15.14 8.00 0.35
N MET A 84 -14.00 8.46 0.86
CA MET A 84 -13.86 9.71 1.58
C MET A 84 -13.08 10.72 0.73
N ARG A 85 -13.70 11.87 0.41
CA ARG A 85 -13.07 12.94 -0.39
C ARG A 85 -12.33 14.00 0.45
N ASN A 86 -11.99 13.65 1.69
CA ASN A 86 -11.29 14.51 2.67
C ASN A 86 -9.98 13.83 3.13
N GLU A 87 -8.85 14.54 3.02
CA GLU A 87 -7.52 14.00 3.38
C GLU A 87 -7.42 13.68 4.90
N SER A 88 -7.90 14.58 5.77
CA SER A 88 -7.80 14.42 7.24
C SER A 88 -8.65 13.26 7.76
N ALA A 89 -9.88 13.11 7.27
CA ALA A 89 -10.75 11.99 7.64
C ALA A 89 -10.20 10.62 7.17
N THR A 90 -9.64 10.59 5.95
CA THR A 90 -9.03 9.38 5.38
C THR A 90 -7.81 8.94 6.18
N GLN A 91 -6.98 9.87 6.65
CA GLN A 91 -5.83 9.53 7.48
C GLN A 91 -6.24 8.97 8.84
N GLY A 92 -7.20 9.62 9.53
CA GLY A 92 -7.67 9.17 10.83
C GLY A 92 -8.33 7.80 10.78
N ILE A 93 -9.35 7.64 9.92
CA ILE A 93 -10.10 6.39 9.80
C ILE A 93 -9.22 5.28 9.21
N GLY A 94 -8.34 5.62 8.26
CA GLY A 94 -7.42 4.69 7.63
C GLY A 94 -6.44 4.10 8.63
N ALA A 95 -5.88 4.91 9.52
CA ALA A 95 -4.99 4.43 10.58
C ALA A 95 -5.68 3.42 11.51
N VAL A 96 -6.92 3.71 11.94
CA VAL A 96 -7.68 2.81 12.82
C VAL A 96 -7.99 1.48 12.11
N PHE A 97 -8.44 1.53 10.86
CA PHE A 97 -8.75 0.31 10.11
C PHE A 97 -7.50 -0.54 9.87
N LEU A 98 -6.36 0.10 9.60
CA LEU A 98 -5.09 -0.61 9.43
C LEU A 98 -4.65 -1.32 10.68
N MET A 99 -4.74 -0.66 11.84
CA MET A 99 -4.41 -1.28 13.13
C MET A 99 -5.25 -2.54 13.37
N VAL A 100 -6.55 -2.48 13.07
CA VAL A 100 -7.44 -3.65 13.20
C VAL A 100 -7.05 -4.75 12.21
N SER A 101 -6.77 -4.40 10.96
CA SER A 101 -6.38 -5.37 9.93
C SER A 101 -5.05 -6.06 10.24
N THR A 102 -4.09 -5.36 10.85
CA THR A 102 -2.79 -5.94 11.24
C THR A 102 -2.86 -6.74 12.54
N LEU A 103 -3.92 -6.60 13.34
CA LEU A 103 -4.15 -7.41 14.56
C LEU A 103 -4.79 -8.77 14.24
N VAL A 104 -5.56 -8.84 13.15
CA VAL A 104 -6.30 -10.04 12.73
C VAL A 104 -5.43 -10.97 11.86
N CYS A 105 -4.34 -10.46 11.30
CA CYS A 105 -3.38 -11.20 10.47
C CYS A 105 -2.06 -11.40 11.21
#